data_AF-A0A1B8UNH2-F1
#
_entry.id   AF-A0A1B8UNH2-F1
#
_cell.length_a   1.000
_cell.length_b   1.000
_cell.length_c   1.000
_cell.angle_alpha   90.00
_cell.angle_beta   90.00
_cell.angle_gamma   90.00
#
_symmetry.space_group_name_H-M   'P 1'
#
loop_
_entity.id
_entity.type
_entity.pdbx_description
1 polymer ?
#
loop_
_entity_poly.entity_id
_entity_poly.type
_entity_poly.pdbx_seq_one_letter_code
_entity_poly.pdbx_strand_id
1 'polypeptide(L)'
;MKNFTKFLSILLAAVIILSGCSSNNAADSQDRSADEKLALSYVTNYHNGTKEAKTKFVDESIHPDVQGKFRVGAKRALPEDEQLKDPKVVESVDYDDGDTKGSLVLIQSADDKEMIALITENKVYMHFSLQNTAPDTYDQIRSSFKTAKKG
;
A
#
# COMPACT_ATOMS: atom_id res chain seq x y z
N MET A 1 -3.81 52.69 -42.18
CA MET A 1 -4.60 52.12 -43.30
C MET A 1 -4.28 50.63 -43.42
N LYS A 2 -5.33 49.79 -43.50
CA LYS A 2 -5.39 48.43 -44.10
C LYS A 2 -4.53 47.33 -43.44
N ASN A 3 -5.12 46.48 -42.59
CA ASN A 3 -5.88 45.25 -42.90
C ASN A 3 -4.97 44.03 -43.18
N PHE A 4 -4.90 43.09 -42.24
CA PHE A 4 -4.56 41.68 -42.49
C PHE A 4 -5.41 40.83 -41.54
N THR A 5 -6.60 40.40 -41.96
CA THR A 5 -6.92 39.09 -42.59
C THR A 5 -7.27 38.04 -41.55
N LYS A 6 -8.55 37.65 -41.60
CA LYS A 6 -9.24 36.63 -40.81
C LYS A 6 -8.75 35.21 -41.17
N PHE A 7 -8.64 34.33 -40.17
CA PHE A 7 -8.79 32.87 -40.29
C PHE A 7 -9.51 32.41 -39.03
N LEU A 8 -10.84 32.29 -39.04
CA LEU A 8 -11.65 31.15 -39.50
C LEU A 8 -11.33 29.86 -38.73
N SER A 9 -12.17 29.62 -37.71
CA SER A 9 -12.38 28.37 -37.01
C SER A 9 -12.58 27.20 -37.97
N ILE A 10 -11.88 26.08 -37.74
CA ILE A 10 -12.34 24.75 -38.14
C ILE A 10 -12.16 23.81 -36.95
N LEU A 11 -13.31 23.53 -36.35
CA LEU A 11 -13.61 22.41 -35.47
C LEU A 11 -13.29 21.10 -36.21
N LEU A 12 -12.40 20.26 -35.68
CA LEU A 12 -12.34 18.85 -36.10
C LEU A 12 -12.72 17.98 -34.91
N ALA A 13 -13.97 17.51 -34.96
CA ALA A 13 -14.54 16.56 -34.03
C ALA A 13 -13.84 15.19 -34.21
N ALA A 14 -13.06 14.78 -33.22
CA ALA A 14 -12.65 13.39 -33.09
C ALA A 14 -13.78 12.61 -32.41
N VAL A 15 -14.55 11.89 -33.23
CA VAL A 15 -15.49 10.86 -32.78
C VAL A 15 -14.66 9.72 -32.19
N ILE A 16 -14.59 9.63 -30.86
CA ILE A 16 -14.07 8.46 -30.17
C ILE A 16 -15.23 7.48 -30.03
N ILE A 17 -15.11 6.37 -30.74
CA ILE A 17 -16.06 5.25 -30.76
C ILE A 17 -16.06 4.62 -29.36
N LEU A 18 -17.24 4.57 -28.74
CA LEU A 18 -17.49 3.76 -27.55
C LEU A 18 -17.33 2.28 -27.89
N SER A 19 -16.27 1.67 -27.37
CA SER A 19 -16.12 0.22 -27.29
C SER A 19 -15.56 -0.13 -25.92
N GLY A 20 -16.43 -0.59 -25.02
CA GLY A 20 -16.01 -1.23 -23.78
C GLY A 20 -16.87 -0.89 -22.58
N CYS A 21 -18.00 -1.60 -22.44
CA CYS A 21 -18.51 -1.91 -21.11
C CYS A 21 -17.43 -2.76 -20.42
N SER A 22 -16.67 -2.16 -19.50
CA SER A 22 -15.89 -2.92 -18.53
C SER A 22 -16.10 -2.30 -17.17
N SER A 23 -16.67 -3.13 -16.30
CA SER A 23 -17.03 -2.90 -14.91
C SER A 23 -16.20 -1.83 -14.22
N ASN A 24 -16.88 -0.80 -13.69
CA ASN A 24 -16.33 0.14 -12.74
C ASN A 24 -15.73 -0.61 -11.55
N ASN A 25 -14.41 -0.69 -11.46
CA ASN A 25 -13.68 -0.85 -10.21
C ASN A 25 -12.68 0.29 -10.12
N ALA A 26 -13.11 1.36 -9.46
CA ALA A 26 -12.32 2.56 -9.21
C ALA A 26 -11.25 2.32 -8.11
N ALA A 27 -10.39 1.31 -8.29
CA ALA A 27 -9.31 0.98 -7.36
C ALA A 27 -7.91 1.03 -8.00
N ASP A 28 -7.79 1.21 -9.33
CA ASP A 28 -6.55 0.89 -10.06
C ASP A 28 -5.93 2.07 -10.85
N SER A 29 -6.16 3.32 -10.40
CA SER A 29 -5.60 4.52 -11.06
C SER A 29 -4.54 5.27 -10.25
N GLN A 30 -4.14 4.76 -9.09
CA GLN A 30 -3.02 5.33 -8.32
C GLN A 30 -1.73 4.66 -8.78
N ASP A 31 -0.87 5.42 -9.47
CA ASP A 31 0.50 5.00 -9.76
C ASP A 31 1.28 4.88 -8.44
N ARG A 32 1.32 3.66 -7.89
CA ARG A 32 1.96 3.34 -6.61
C ARG A 32 3.42 2.97 -6.79
N SER A 33 4.24 3.34 -5.81
CA SER A 33 5.64 2.90 -5.74
C SER A 33 5.74 1.38 -5.58
N ALA A 34 6.91 0.80 -5.84
CA ALA A 34 7.15 -0.63 -5.65
C ALA A 34 6.94 -1.05 -4.18
N ASP A 35 7.38 -0.22 -3.24
CA ASP A 35 7.24 -0.45 -1.80
C ASP A 35 5.78 -0.39 -1.35
N GLU A 36 5.00 0.55 -1.89
CA GLU A 36 3.57 0.66 -1.63
C GLU A 36 2.80 -0.55 -2.14
N LYS A 37 3.14 -1.04 -3.33
CA LYS A 37 2.58 -2.27 -3.90
C LYS A 37 2.95 -3.48 -3.04
N LEU A 38 4.20 -3.57 -2.59
CA LEU A 38 4.67 -4.66 -1.73
C LEU A 38 3.99 -4.64 -0.35
N ALA A 39 3.80 -3.46 0.23
CA ALA A 39 3.11 -3.30 1.51
C ALA A 39 1.62 -3.70 1.42
N LEU A 40 0.92 -3.36 0.33
CA LEU A 40 -0.44 -3.87 0.09
C LEU A 40 -0.45 -5.39 -0.11
N SER A 41 0.49 -5.91 -0.88
CA SER A 41 0.65 -7.35 -1.07
C SER A 41 0.94 -8.07 0.25
N TYR A 42 1.67 -7.45 1.17
CA TYR A 42 1.88 -7.98 2.52
C TYR A 42 0.55 -8.16 3.26
N VAL A 43 -0.33 -7.15 3.21
CA VAL A 43 -1.63 -7.25 3.86
C VAL A 43 -2.49 -8.33 3.23
N THR A 44 -2.61 -8.37 1.90
CA THR A 44 -3.49 -9.31 1.21
C THR A 44 -2.97 -10.74 1.23
N ASN A 45 -1.68 -10.96 0.96
CA ASN A 45 -1.11 -12.29 0.79
C ASN A 45 -0.53 -12.88 2.08
N TYR A 46 -0.10 -12.05 3.03
CA TYR A 46 0.44 -12.54 4.31
C TYR A 46 -0.44 -12.23 5.52
N HIS A 47 -0.86 -10.99 5.76
CA HIS A 47 -1.63 -10.68 6.96
C HIS A 47 -3.01 -11.39 6.92
N ASN A 48 -3.79 -11.14 5.87
CA ASN A 48 -5.11 -11.73 5.63
C ASN A 48 -5.06 -13.10 4.93
N GLY A 49 -3.90 -13.48 4.39
CA GLY A 49 -3.78 -14.64 3.50
C GLY A 49 -4.02 -16.00 4.17
N THR A 50 -4.20 -17.03 3.35
CA THR A 50 -4.20 -18.42 3.82
C THR A 50 -2.81 -18.85 4.28
N LYS A 51 -2.71 -20.03 4.92
CA LYS A 51 -1.42 -20.60 5.32
C LYS A 51 -0.47 -20.74 4.12
N GLU A 52 -0.99 -21.18 2.98
CA GLU A 52 -0.21 -21.37 1.75
C GLU A 52 0.26 -20.03 1.18
N ALA A 53 -0.64 -19.04 1.10
CA ALA A 53 -0.31 -17.70 0.63
C ALA A 53 0.75 -17.04 1.51
N LYS A 54 0.58 -17.15 2.85
CA LYS A 54 1.57 -16.69 3.84
C LYS A 54 2.92 -17.35 3.62
N THR A 55 2.96 -18.68 3.53
CA THR A 55 4.21 -19.43 3.37
C THR A 55 4.97 -18.97 2.13
N LYS A 56 4.29 -18.88 0.98
CA LYS A 56 4.87 -18.38 -0.25
C LYS A 56 5.39 -16.95 -0.11
N PHE A 57 4.60 -16.07 0.51
CA PHE A 57 4.99 -14.68 0.72
C PHE A 57 6.24 -14.56 1.61
N VAL A 58 6.39 -15.44 2.62
CA VAL A 58 7.61 -15.48 3.44
C VAL A 58 8.84 -15.78 2.61
N ASP A 59 8.77 -16.79 1.76
CA ASP A 59 9.94 -17.21 0.97
C ASP A 59 10.31 -16.17 -0.10
N GLU A 60 9.31 -15.50 -0.69
CA GLU A 60 9.52 -14.58 -1.81
C GLU A 60 9.75 -13.12 -1.40
N SER A 61 9.11 -12.65 -0.32
CA SER A 61 8.89 -11.21 -0.11
C SER A 61 9.24 -10.69 1.29
N ILE A 62 9.50 -11.57 2.25
CA ILE A 62 9.99 -11.21 3.58
C ILE A 62 11.53 -11.18 3.58
N HIS A 63 12.11 -10.18 4.24
CA HIS A 63 13.55 -10.02 4.35
C HIS A 63 14.19 -11.25 5.02
N PRO A 64 15.30 -11.81 4.51
CA PRO A 64 15.88 -13.07 5.01
C PRO A 64 16.06 -13.14 6.53
N ASP A 65 16.57 -12.07 7.13
CA ASP A 65 16.85 -11.98 8.57
C ASP A 65 15.63 -12.16 9.47
N VAL A 66 14.44 -11.83 8.97
CA VAL A 66 13.20 -11.93 9.75
C VAL A 66 12.29 -13.07 9.29
N GLN A 67 12.62 -13.79 8.20
CA GLN A 67 11.78 -14.87 7.66
C GLN A 67 11.38 -15.89 8.72
N GLY A 68 12.30 -16.27 9.62
CA GLY A 68 12.01 -17.22 10.70
C GLY A 68 10.82 -16.80 11.58
N LYS A 69 10.72 -15.51 11.93
CA LYS A 69 9.60 -14.98 12.71
C LYS A 69 8.30 -15.02 11.91
N PHE A 70 8.35 -14.66 10.63
CA PHE A 70 7.18 -14.70 9.76
C PHE A 70 6.72 -16.14 9.45
N ARG A 71 7.62 -17.13 9.38
CA ARG A 71 7.23 -18.55 9.26
C ARG A 71 6.41 -19.04 10.45
N VAL A 72 6.65 -18.52 11.65
CA VAL A 72 5.83 -18.83 12.84
C VAL A 72 4.42 -18.24 12.67
N GLY A 73 4.32 -16.98 12.26
CA GLY A 73 3.04 -16.32 11.97
C GLY A 73 2.26 -16.97 10.82
N ALA A 74 2.97 -17.50 9.81
CA ALA A 74 2.39 -18.17 8.65
C ALA A 74 1.62 -19.44 8.98
N LYS A 75 1.83 -20.05 10.15
CA LYS A 75 1.18 -21.32 10.54
C LYS A 75 -0.33 -21.20 10.77
N ARG A 76 -0.86 -19.98 10.92
CA ARG A 76 -2.28 -19.72 11.16
C ARG A 76 -2.83 -18.63 10.22
N ALA A 77 -4.06 -18.82 9.77
CA ALA A 77 -4.86 -17.75 9.22
C ALA A 77 -5.39 -16.85 10.35
N LEU A 78 -5.66 -15.59 10.05
CA LEU A 78 -6.37 -14.70 10.97
C LEU A 78 -7.89 -14.91 10.84
N PRO A 79 -8.64 -14.88 11.96
CA PRO A 79 -10.09 -14.71 11.93
C PRO A 79 -10.51 -13.53 11.05
N GLU A 80 -11.67 -13.62 10.41
CA GLU A 80 -12.13 -12.61 9.43
C GLU A 80 -12.32 -11.21 10.03
N ASP A 81 -12.72 -11.14 11.30
CA ASP A 81 -12.89 -9.90 12.07
C ASP A 81 -11.56 -9.24 12.48
N GLU A 82 -10.47 -10.02 12.49
CA GLU A 82 -9.10 -9.51 12.69
C GLU A 82 -8.45 -9.03 11.38
N GLN A 83 -8.98 -9.40 10.21
CA GLN A 83 -8.42 -8.99 8.92
C GLN A 83 -8.59 -7.50 8.64
N LEU A 84 -7.65 -6.93 7.87
CA LEU A 84 -7.75 -5.57 7.35
C LEU A 84 -8.60 -5.58 6.07
N LYS A 85 -9.83 -5.08 6.15
CA LYS A 85 -10.79 -5.08 5.04
C LYS A 85 -10.56 -3.87 4.13
N ASP A 86 -10.55 -4.10 2.81
CA ASP A 86 -10.31 -3.07 1.79
C ASP A 86 -9.09 -2.17 2.11
N PRO A 87 -7.89 -2.76 2.27
CA PRO A 87 -6.71 -2.02 2.67
C PRO A 87 -6.24 -1.09 1.56
N LYS A 88 -5.91 0.16 1.92
CA LYS A 88 -5.32 1.14 1.01
C LYS A 88 -4.07 1.75 1.60
N VAL A 89 -3.10 2.07 0.74
CA VAL A 89 -1.98 2.94 1.13
C VAL A 89 -2.51 4.34 1.29
N VAL A 90 -2.20 4.93 2.44
CA VAL A 90 -2.55 6.31 2.79
C VAL A 90 -1.37 7.24 2.50
N GLU A 91 -0.18 6.86 2.94
CA GLU A 91 1.05 7.64 2.80
C GLU A 91 2.26 6.71 2.90
N SER A 92 3.36 7.10 2.27
CA SER A 92 4.67 6.48 2.43
C SER A 92 5.71 7.55 2.72
N VAL A 93 6.71 7.21 3.54
CA VAL A 93 7.81 8.11 3.91
C VAL A 93 9.13 7.35 3.90
N ASP A 94 10.22 8.04 3.57
CA ASP A 94 11.56 7.48 3.67
C ASP A 94 11.88 7.12 5.13
N TYR A 95 12.65 6.05 5.31
CA TYR A 95 13.12 5.54 6.58
C TYR A 95 14.64 5.36 6.56
N ASP A 96 15.30 5.86 7.60
CA ASP A 96 16.73 5.67 7.85
C ASP A 96 16.98 5.78 9.36
N ASP A 97 17.41 4.69 10.00
CA ASP A 97 17.84 4.69 11.41
C ASP A 97 19.37 4.58 11.58
N GLY A 98 20.11 4.72 10.47
CA GLY A 98 21.56 4.54 10.39
C GLY A 98 21.96 3.12 9.96
N ASP A 99 21.26 2.10 10.43
CA ASP A 99 21.56 0.69 10.12
C ASP A 99 20.64 0.13 9.03
N THR A 100 19.40 0.60 8.97
CA THR A 100 18.36 0.17 8.02
C THR A 100 17.84 1.38 7.24
N LYS A 101 17.80 1.24 5.91
CA LYS A 101 17.24 2.25 5.00
C LYS A 101 16.12 1.66 4.16
N GLY A 102 15.07 2.43 3.95
CA GLY A 102 13.95 2.00 3.12
C GLY A 102 12.75 2.91 3.26
N SER A 103 11.55 2.33 3.36
CA SER A 103 10.30 3.08 3.40
C SER A 103 9.40 2.58 4.52
N LEU A 104 8.78 3.50 5.25
CA LEU A 104 7.60 3.21 6.07
C LEU A 104 6.35 3.50 5.24
N VAL A 105 5.46 2.51 5.13
CA VAL A 105 4.21 2.62 4.37
C VAL A 105 3.03 2.48 5.31
N LEU A 106 2.21 3.52 5.41
CA LEU A 106 0.97 3.53 6.18
C LEU A 106 -0.18 2.97 5.34
N ILE A 107 -0.82 1.93 5.88
CA ILE A 107 -2.00 1.28 5.32
C ILE A 107 -3.16 1.48 6.27
N GLN A 108 -4.33 1.80 5.72
CA GLN A 108 -5.58 1.90 6.45
C GLN A 108 -6.63 1.00 5.81
N SER A 109 -7.42 0.32 6.63
CA SER A 109 -8.59 -0.45 6.19
C SER A 109 -9.86 0.41 6.16
N ALA A 110 -10.95 -0.13 5.58
CA ALA A 110 -12.25 0.54 5.57
C ALA A 110 -12.87 0.75 6.96
N ASP A 111 -12.50 -0.07 7.96
CA ASP A 111 -12.87 0.07 9.36
C ASP A 111 -11.86 0.89 10.18
N ASP A 112 -11.08 1.73 9.50
CA ASP A 112 -10.10 2.68 10.06
C ASP A 112 -8.99 2.06 10.93
N LYS A 113 -8.80 0.73 10.90
CA LYS A 113 -7.61 0.08 11.46
C LYS A 113 -6.39 0.48 10.62
N GLU A 114 -5.27 0.71 11.29
CA GLU A 114 -4.01 1.10 10.67
C GLU A 114 -2.93 0.03 10.85
N MET A 115 -2.06 -0.07 9.85
CA MET A 115 -0.83 -0.84 9.87
C MET A 115 0.28 -0.04 9.19
N ILE A 116 1.48 -0.08 9.75
CA ILE A 116 2.67 0.49 9.13
C ILE A 116 3.58 -0.66 8.74
N ALA A 117 3.98 -0.76 7.47
CA ALA A 117 4.95 -1.74 7.00
C ALA A 117 6.31 -1.05 6.78
N LEU A 118 7.39 -1.65 7.29
CA LEU A 118 8.75 -1.26 6.95
C LEU A 118 9.23 -2.13 5.78
N ILE A 119 9.53 -1.47 4.66
CA ILE A 119 10.11 -2.08 3.47
C ILE A 119 11.58 -1.69 3.39
N THR A 120 12.47 -2.65 3.27
CA THR A 120 13.92 -2.45 3.06
C THR A 120 14.41 -3.45 2.04
N GLU A 121 15.36 -3.06 1.19
CA GLU A 121 15.92 -3.91 0.14
C GLU A 121 14.84 -4.60 -0.74
N ASN A 122 13.74 -3.89 -1.03
CA ASN A 122 12.57 -4.40 -1.74
C ASN A 122 11.92 -5.64 -1.08
N LYS A 123 12.03 -5.76 0.25
CA LYS A 123 11.43 -6.81 1.08
C LYS A 123 10.72 -6.21 2.28
N VAL A 124 9.69 -6.88 2.77
CA VAL A 124 9.06 -6.51 4.04
C VAL A 124 9.98 -6.97 5.17
N TYR A 125 10.36 -6.03 6.04
CA TYR A 125 11.18 -6.32 7.22
C TYR A 125 10.32 -6.55 8.46
N MET A 126 9.35 -5.67 8.69
CA MET A 126 8.44 -5.79 9.83
C MET A 126 7.17 -4.96 9.61
N HIS A 127 6.20 -5.14 10.51
CA HIS A 127 4.99 -4.32 10.53
C HIS A 127 4.62 -3.93 11.95
N PHE A 128 3.96 -2.79 12.07
CA PHE A 128 3.53 -2.19 13.32
C PHE A 128 2.02 -1.95 13.27
N SER A 129 1.33 -2.32 14.34
CA SER A 129 -0.08 -2.04 14.60
C SER A 129 -0.31 -1.93 16.10
N LEU A 130 -1.41 -1.29 16.50
CA LEU A 130 -1.79 -1.19 17.92
C LEU A 130 -2.03 -2.55 18.59
N GLN A 131 -2.18 -3.63 17.82
CA GLN A 131 -2.39 -4.99 18.34
C GLN A 131 -1.08 -5.71 18.62
N ASN A 132 0.02 -5.33 17.96
CA ASN A 132 1.30 -6.05 18.02
C ASN A 132 2.48 -5.19 18.52
N THR A 133 2.27 -3.88 18.66
CA THR A 133 3.26 -2.89 19.04
C THR A 133 2.75 -2.12 20.25
N ALA A 134 3.64 -1.83 21.20
CA ALA A 134 3.28 -1.00 22.35
C ALA A 134 2.72 0.36 21.87
N PRO A 135 1.65 0.89 22.46
CA PRO A 135 1.00 2.11 21.98
C PRO A 135 1.96 3.28 21.76
N ASP A 136 2.83 3.56 22.73
CA ASP A 136 3.81 4.66 22.64
C ASP A 136 4.78 4.48 21.46
N THR A 137 5.24 3.24 21.22
CA THR A 137 6.11 2.91 20.09
C THR A 137 5.36 3.04 18.77
N TYR A 138 4.10 2.60 18.72
CA TYR A 138 3.27 2.74 17.52
C TYR A 138 3.06 4.23 17.21
N ASP A 139 2.67 5.03 18.19
CA ASP A 139 2.41 6.46 18.02
C ASP A 139 3.70 7.22 17.64
N GLN A 140 4.86 6.83 18.17
CA GLN A 140 6.15 7.36 17.75
C GLN A 140 6.40 7.12 16.26
N ILE A 141 6.23 5.90 15.76
CA ILE A 141 6.43 5.58 14.34
C ILE A 141 5.36 6.26 13.47
N ARG A 142 4.10 6.28 13.94
CA ARG A 142 2.96 6.90 13.26
C ARG A 142 3.12 8.42 13.11
N SER A 143 3.91 9.06 13.97
CA SER A 143 4.20 10.50 13.93
C SER A 143 5.07 10.92 12.73
N SER A 144 5.73 9.98 12.05
CA SER A 144 6.50 10.24 10.82
C SER A 144 5.61 10.61 9.63
N PHE A 145 4.31 10.30 9.70
CA PHE A 145 3.35 10.54 8.63
C PHE A 145 2.56 11.83 8.88
N LYS A 146 2.30 12.58 7.81
CA LYS A 146 1.55 13.86 7.90
C LYS A 146 0.05 13.64 7.87
N THR A 147 -0.41 12.50 7.37
CA THR A 147 -1.84 12.19 7.28
C THR A 147 -2.43 12.03 8.67
N ALA A 148 -3.51 12.77 8.92
CA ALA A 148 -4.23 12.73 10.18
C ALA A 148 -4.76 11.31 10.47
N LYS A 149 -4.67 10.90 11.74
CA LYS A 149 -5.30 9.67 12.22
C LYS A 149 -6.81 9.85 12.14
N LYS A 150 -7.52 8.83 11.64
CA LYS A 150 -8.97 8.80 11.77
C LYS A 150 -9.31 8.26 13.16
N GLY A 151 -10.20 8.98 13.85
CA GLY A 151 -10.66 8.64 15.19
C GLY A 151 -11.85 7.70 15.17
#